data_AF-A0ABD7WIC3-F1
#
_entry.id   AF-A0ABD7WIC3-F1
#
_cell.length_a   1.000
_cell.length_b   1.000
_cell.length_c   1.000
_cell.angle_alpha   90.00
_cell.angle_beta   90.00
_cell.angle_gamma   90.00
#
_symmetry.space_group_name_H-M   'P 1'
#
loop_
_entity.id
_entity.type
_entity.pdbx_description
1 polymer ?
#
loop_
_entity_poly.entity_id
_entity_poly.type
_entity_poly.pdbx_seq_one_letter_code
_entity_poly.pdbx_strand_id
1 'polypeptide(L)'
;MRIRNLYDPPTLKDRDPVVPWAPNYKNASSKITDEGCEITVTGEDTGWLYPPEPRPDGLANVAWQKKDGSYLIGTRNNLTVPTPVGVTVLTRLCGFNDGSLITLLQNAGLPLVFAAVDHPY
;
A
#
# COMPACT_ATOMS: atom_id res chain seq x y z
N MET A 1 9.11 -18.04 8.55
CA MET A 1 8.48 -16.81 9.06
C MET A 1 7.23 -16.54 8.22
N ARG A 2 6.08 -16.32 8.85
CA ARG A 2 4.82 -16.02 8.15
C ARG A 2 4.38 -14.61 8.51
N ILE A 3 4.14 -13.82 7.49
CA ILE A 3 3.59 -12.48 7.62
C ILE A 3 2.06 -12.61 7.69
N ARG A 4 1.42 -12.03 8.70
CA ARG A 4 -0.05 -11.96 8.81
C ARG A 4 -0.55 -10.69 8.12
N ASN A 5 -1.52 -10.80 7.22
CA ASN A 5 -2.26 -9.64 6.74
C ASN A 5 -3.21 -9.14 7.84
N LEU A 6 -3.12 -7.85 8.15
CA LEU A 6 -3.94 -7.20 9.16
C LEU A 6 -5.15 -6.44 8.58
N TYR A 7 -5.20 -6.23 7.26
CA TYR A 7 -6.26 -5.46 6.61
C TYR A 7 -7.34 -6.36 6.00
N ASP A 8 -8.60 -6.04 6.31
CA ASP A 8 -9.82 -6.65 5.76
C ASP A 8 -10.78 -5.54 5.28
N PRO A 9 -11.32 -5.57 4.05
CA PRO A 9 -10.95 -6.45 2.94
C PRO A 9 -9.52 -6.14 2.44
N PRO A 10 -8.79 -7.13 1.90
CA PRO A 10 -7.42 -6.92 1.40
C PRO A 10 -7.38 -6.20 0.05
N THR A 11 -8.44 -6.31 -0.74
CA THR A 11 -8.52 -5.69 -2.08
C THR A 11 -8.97 -4.25 -1.96
N LEU A 12 -8.30 -3.35 -2.69
CA LEU A 12 -8.60 -1.93 -2.64
C LEU A 12 -9.89 -1.54 -3.36
N LYS A 13 -10.38 -2.37 -4.30
CA LYS A 13 -11.68 -2.15 -4.96
C LYS A 13 -12.88 -2.29 -4.01
N ASP A 14 -12.67 -2.96 -2.88
CA ASP A 14 -13.70 -3.23 -1.88
C ASP A 14 -13.59 -2.25 -0.68
N ARG A 15 -12.80 -1.17 -0.83
CA ARG A 15 -12.55 -0.13 0.18
C ARG A 15 -12.93 1.25 -0.33
N ASP A 16 -13.06 2.21 0.57
CA ASP A 16 -13.12 3.62 0.19
C ASP A 16 -11.81 4.06 -0.51
N PRO A 17 -11.88 5.00 -1.48
CA PRO A 17 -10.69 5.55 -2.12
C PRO A 17 -9.74 6.18 -1.10
N VAL A 18 -8.44 5.87 -1.21
CA VAL A 18 -7.41 6.47 -0.36
C VAL A 18 -6.69 7.56 -1.16
N VAL A 19 -6.88 8.81 -0.75
CA VAL A 19 -6.27 9.96 -1.39
C VAL A 19 -4.89 10.22 -0.74
N PRO A 20 -3.79 10.25 -1.51
CA PRO A 20 -2.50 10.69 -0.98
C PRO A 20 -2.58 12.11 -0.47
N TRP A 21 -1.83 12.39 0.60
CA TRP A 21 -1.52 13.76 0.95
C TRP A 21 -0.53 14.32 -0.08
N ALA A 22 -0.80 15.49 -0.63
CA ALA A 22 0.13 16.22 -1.48
C ALA A 22 0.31 17.64 -0.94
N PRO A 23 1.50 18.25 -1.11
CA PRO A 23 1.68 19.66 -0.84
C PRO A 23 0.58 20.48 -1.52
N ASN A 24 0.03 21.46 -0.80
CA ASN A 24 -1.08 22.32 -1.26
C ASN A 24 -2.42 21.62 -1.53
N TYR A 25 -2.59 20.33 -1.18
CA TYR A 25 -3.86 19.57 -1.20
C TYR A 25 -4.64 19.54 -2.53
N LYS A 26 -4.10 20.09 -3.62
CA LYS A 26 -4.79 20.21 -4.92
C LYS A 26 -4.30 19.22 -5.97
N ASN A 27 -3.26 18.47 -5.64
CA ASN A 27 -2.45 17.74 -6.60
C ASN A 27 -2.58 16.22 -6.47
N ALA A 28 -3.54 15.71 -5.70
CA ALA A 28 -3.79 14.29 -5.57
C ALA A 28 -5.30 14.00 -5.54
N SER A 29 -5.70 12.96 -6.25
CA SER A 29 -7.06 12.43 -6.22
C SER A 29 -7.03 10.91 -6.34
N SER A 30 -8.14 10.27 -5.93
CA SER A 30 -8.28 8.83 -6.08
C SER A 30 -9.72 8.45 -6.39
N LYS A 31 -9.91 7.33 -7.09
CA LYS A 31 -11.20 6.71 -7.31
C LYS A 31 -11.08 5.19 -7.25
N ILE A 32 -12.16 4.53 -6.87
CA ILE A 32 -12.26 3.08 -7.00
C ILE A 32 -12.67 2.73 -8.43
N THR A 33 -12.04 1.68 -8.95
CA THR A 33 -12.31 1.07 -10.25
C THR A 33 -12.39 -0.44 -10.08
N ASP A 34 -12.84 -1.16 -11.11
CA ASP A 34 -12.84 -2.64 -11.11
C ASP A 34 -11.42 -3.23 -10.95
N GLU A 35 -10.40 -2.46 -11.31
CA GLU A 35 -8.99 -2.84 -11.22
C GLU A 35 -8.36 -2.52 -9.86
N GLY A 36 -9.01 -1.74 -9.00
CA GLY A 36 -8.47 -1.28 -7.71
C GLY A 36 -8.65 0.22 -7.47
N CYS A 37 -7.84 0.77 -6.57
CA CYS A 37 -7.81 2.21 -6.30
C CYS A 37 -6.84 2.90 -7.27
N GLU A 38 -7.39 3.67 -8.21
CA GLU A 38 -6.61 4.52 -9.11
C GLU A 38 -6.30 5.82 -8.40
N ILE A 39 -5.01 6.12 -8.26
CA ILE A 39 -4.48 7.34 -7.67
C ILE A 39 -3.87 8.18 -8.78
N THR A 40 -4.25 9.45 -8.82
CA THR A 40 -3.64 10.45 -9.70
C THR A 40 -2.93 11.49 -8.86
N VAL A 41 -1.64 11.68 -9.11
CA VAL A 41 -0.85 12.80 -8.55
C VAL A 41 -0.42 13.71 -9.70
N THR A 42 -0.61 15.01 -9.57
CA THR A 42 -0.29 16.04 -10.58
C THR A 42 0.67 17.09 -10.04
N GLY A 43 1.18 17.97 -10.89
CA GLY A 43 2.16 18.99 -10.50
C GLY A 43 3.60 18.47 -10.50
N GLU A 44 4.46 19.08 -9.67
CA GLU A 44 5.90 18.78 -9.62
C GLU A 44 6.32 17.97 -8.38
N ASP A 45 5.47 17.93 -7.35
CA ASP A 45 5.77 17.32 -6.06
C ASP A 45 5.28 15.88 -5.93
N THR A 46 5.99 15.08 -5.13
CA THR A 46 5.59 13.71 -4.78
C THR A 46 4.47 13.71 -3.74
N GLY A 47 3.43 12.92 -3.98
CA GLY A 47 2.39 12.65 -2.99
C GLY A 47 2.83 11.60 -1.96
N TRP A 48 2.18 11.58 -0.81
CA TRP A 48 2.44 10.66 0.28
C TRP A 48 1.17 9.92 0.63
N LEU A 49 1.13 8.63 0.33
CA LEU A 49 -0.01 7.79 0.61
C LEU A 49 0.13 7.19 2.01
N TYR A 50 -0.89 7.42 2.83
CA TYR A 50 -1.02 6.87 4.17
C TYR A 50 -1.94 5.65 4.13
N PRO A 51 -1.71 4.64 4.99
CA PRO A 51 -2.73 3.63 5.20
C PRO A 51 -4.03 4.26 5.72
N PRO A 52 -5.20 3.69 5.34
CA PRO A 52 -6.50 4.17 5.80
C PRO A 52 -6.63 4.02 7.32
N GLU A 53 -7.41 4.93 7.90
CA GLU A 53 -7.81 4.89 9.31
C GLU A 53 -9.18 4.22 9.47
N PRO A 54 -9.45 3.54 10.60
CA PRO A 54 -8.51 3.22 11.67
C PRO A 54 -7.48 2.16 11.24
N ARG A 55 -6.27 2.25 11.80
CA ARG A 55 -5.21 1.27 11.53
C ARG A 55 -5.43 0.03 12.41
N PRO A 56 -5.30 -1.19 11.87
CA PRO A 56 -5.38 -2.42 12.66
C PRO A 56 -4.36 -2.45 13.79
N ASP A 57 -4.73 -3.04 14.93
CA ASP A 57 -3.81 -3.25 16.04
C ASP A 57 -2.60 -4.09 15.64
N GLY A 58 -1.43 -3.70 16.13
CA GLY A 58 -0.17 -4.38 15.84
C GLY A 58 0.39 -4.12 14.45
N LEU A 59 -0.12 -3.12 13.71
CA LEU A 59 0.44 -2.71 12.42
C LEU A 59 1.86 -2.12 12.56
N ALA A 60 2.87 -2.89 12.14
CA ALA A 60 4.27 -2.50 12.11
C ALA A 60 4.69 -1.91 10.76
N ASN A 61 4.19 -2.45 9.64
CA ASN A 61 4.41 -1.88 8.30
C ASN A 61 3.30 -2.24 7.31
N VAL A 62 3.30 -1.61 6.13
CA VAL A 62 2.37 -1.86 5.03
C VAL A 62 3.08 -2.13 3.71
N ALA A 63 2.41 -2.87 2.83
CA ALA A 63 2.75 -2.95 1.42
C ALA A 63 1.51 -2.76 0.56
N TRP A 64 1.63 -1.90 -0.44
CA TRP A 64 0.62 -1.62 -1.44
C TRP A 64 1.01 -2.31 -2.73
N GLN A 65 0.14 -3.19 -3.23
CA GLN A 65 0.38 -3.85 -4.51
C GLN A 65 -0.09 -2.93 -5.65
N LYS A 66 0.78 -2.71 -6.64
CA LYS A 66 0.42 -2.07 -7.91
C LYS A 66 -0.21 -3.09 -8.86
N LYS A 67 -0.95 -2.60 -9.87
CA LYS A 67 -1.54 -3.42 -10.94
C LYS A 67 -0.53 -4.31 -11.68
N ASP A 68 0.71 -3.83 -11.82
CA ASP A 68 1.81 -4.58 -12.45
C ASP A 68 2.39 -5.71 -11.56
N GLY A 69 1.85 -5.90 -10.35
CA GLY A 69 2.26 -6.93 -9.40
C GLY A 69 3.42 -6.53 -8.49
N SER A 70 4.09 -5.40 -8.74
CA SER A 70 5.14 -4.87 -7.86
C SER A 70 4.55 -4.10 -6.67
N TYR A 71 5.39 -3.76 -5.68
CA TYR A 71 4.92 -3.24 -4.39
C TYR A 71 5.54 -1.90 -4.03
N LEU A 72 4.74 -1.03 -3.40
CA LEU A 72 5.20 0.11 -2.63
C LEU A 72 5.18 -0.27 -1.15
N ILE A 73 6.32 -0.15 -0.47
CA ILE A 73 6.46 -0.58 0.93
C ILE A 73 6.56 0.66 1.82
N GLY A 74 5.76 0.68 2.88
CA GLY A 74 5.72 1.77 3.85
C GLY A 74 7.11 2.06 4.43
N THR A 75 7.40 3.35 4.59
CA THR A 75 8.60 3.77 5.31
C THR A 75 8.54 3.29 6.76
N ARG A 76 9.67 2.80 7.29
CA ARG A 76 9.76 2.21 8.64
C ARG A 76 9.20 3.09 9.76
N ASN A 77 9.22 4.42 9.58
CA ASN A 77 8.89 5.36 10.64
C ASN A 77 7.48 5.96 10.52
N ASN A 78 6.77 5.79 9.40
CA ASN A 78 5.47 6.46 9.22
C ASN A 78 4.45 5.68 8.39
N LEU A 79 4.75 4.45 7.95
CA LEU A 79 3.90 3.62 7.08
C LEU A 79 3.58 4.23 5.71
N THR A 80 4.06 5.46 5.45
CA THR A 80 3.78 6.20 4.23
C THR A 80 4.56 5.65 3.07
N VAL A 81 3.96 5.72 1.87
CA VAL A 81 4.67 5.44 0.62
C VAL A 81 4.69 6.67 -0.28
N PRO A 82 5.84 6.98 -0.91
CA PRO A 82 5.89 8.02 -1.92
C PRO A 82 5.06 7.59 -3.13
N THR A 83 4.25 8.51 -3.65
CA THR A 83 3.43 8.34 -4.85
C THR A 83 3.85 9.40 -5.85
N PRO A 84 4.74 9.06 -6.81
CA PRO A 84 5.21 10.00 -7.82
C PRO A 84 4.07 10.55 -8.69
N VAL A 85 4.34 11.68 -9.35
CA VAL A 85 3.44 12.28 -10.34
C VAL A 85 3.09 11.27 -11.43
N GLY A 86 1.80 11.21 -11.78
CA GLY A 86 1.24 10.28 -12.74
C GLY A 86 0.05 9.51 -12.17
N VAL A 87 -0.32 8.44 -12.88
CA VAL A 87 -1.41 7.54 -12.49
C VAL A 87 -0.83 6.23 -12.00
N THR A 88 -1.22 5.82 -10.80
CA THR A 88 -0.87 4.52 -10.23
C THR A 88 -2.15 3.79 -9.82
N VAL A 89 -2.32 2.55 -10.27
CA VAL A 89 -3.42 1.69 -9.83
C VAL A 89 -2.91 0.73 -8.77
N LEU A 90 -3.50 0.83 -7.58
CA LEU A 90 -3.22 -0.05 -6.45
C LEU A 90 -4.33 -1.11 -6.33
N THR A 91 -3.95 -2.37 -6.23
CA THR A 91 -4.89 -3.50 -6.22
C THR A 91 -5.15 -4.05 -4.82
N ARG A 92 -4.12 -4.05 -3.96
CA ARG A 92 -4.19 -4.61 -2.61
C ARG A 92 -3.43 -3.77 -1.60
N LEU A 93 -3.92 -3.77 -0.36
CA LEU A 93 -3.21 -3.24 0.81
C LEU A 93 -3.03 -4.38 1.81
N CYS A 94 -1.78 -4.63 2.16
CA CYS A 94 -1.42 -5.62 3.16
C CYS A 94 -0.71 -4.92 4.33
N GLY A 95 -1.13 -5.22 5.55
CA GLY A 95 -0.55 -4.70 6.78
C GLY A 95 0.09 -5.83 7.56
N PHE A 96 1.21 -5.58 8.23
CA PHE A 96 2.03 -6.62 8.87
C PHE A 96 2.42 -6.21 10.27
N ASN A 97 2.46 -7.18 11.18
CA ASN A 97 2.96 -6.98 12.54
C ASN A 97 4.46 -7.25 12.70
N ASP A 98 5.12 -7.78 11.65
CA ASP A 98 6.56 -7.97 11.59
C ASP A 98 7.06 -7.78 10.14
N GLY A 99 7.97 -6.82 9.95
CA GLY A 99 8.56 -6.46 8.65
C GLY A 99 9.93 -7.10 8.36
N SER A 100 10.41 -8.01 9.21
CA SER A 100 11.73 -8.61 9.07
C SER A 100 11.85 -9.51 7.83
N LEU A 101 10.81 -10.26 7.46
CA LEU A 101 10.80 -11.02 6.20
C LEU A 101 10.87 -10.10 4.98
N ILE A 102 10.14 -8.98 4.99
CA ILE A 102 10.18 -7.98 3.91
C ILE A 102 11.60 -7.42 3.79
N THR A 103 12.21 -7.05 4.91
CA THR A 103 13.60 -6.56 4.95
C THR A 103 14.57 -7.61 4.38
N LEU A 104 14.40 -8.89 4.74
CA LEU A 104 15.26 -9.97 4.27
C LEU A 104 15.14 -10.16 2.75
N LEU A 105 13.91 -10.17 2.21
CA LEU A 105 13.68 -10.31 0.77
C LEU A 105 14.27 -9.12 0.00
N GLN A 106 14.08 -7.90 0.49
CA GLN A 106 14.68 -6.70 -0.10
C GLN A 106 16.21 -6.76 -0.13
N ASN A 107 16.84 -7.15 0.99
CA ASN A 107 18.30 -7.30 1.07
C ASN A 107 18.83 -8.38 0.13
N ALA A 108 18.03 -9.42 -0.16
CA ALA A 108 18.37 -10.48 -1.09
C ALA A 108 18.04 -10.14 -2.56
N GLY A 109 17.43 -8.98 -2.85
CA GLY A 109 16.96 -8.63 -4.19
C GLY A 109 15.83 -9.55 -4.70
N LEU A 110 15.14 -10.24 -3.79
CA LEU A 110 14.07 -11.17 -4.13
C LEU A 110 12.72 -10.45 -4.20
N PRO A 111 11.82 -10.87 -5.10
CA PRO A 111 10.50 -10.27 -5.20
C PRO A 111 9.73 -10.50 -3.91
N LEU A 112 9.02 -9.47 -3.45
CA LEU A 112 8.01 -9.63 -2.44
C LEU A 112 6.81 -10.33 -3.08
N VAL A 113 6.58 -11.60 -2.77
CA VAL A 113 5.40 -12.33 -3.24
C VAL A 113 4.56 -12.66 -2.01
N PHE A 114 3.40 -12.00 -1.88
CA PHE A 114 2.45 -12.40 -0.86
C PHE A 114 1.78 -13.70 -1.28
N ALA A 115 2.12 -14.79 -0.60
CA ALA A 115 1.18 -15.88 -0.41
C ALA A 115 0.13 -15.41 0.62
N ALA A 116 -0.68 -14.42 0.24
CA ALA A 116 -1.96 -14.19 0.91
C ALA A 116 -2.81 -15.40 0.51
N VAL A 117 -2.61 -16.50 1.22
CA VAL A 117 -3.58 -17.59 1.18
C VAL A 117 -4.80 -16.97 1.86
N ASP A 118 -5.84 -16.70 1.06
CA ASP A 118 -7.16 -16.25 1.52
C ASP A 118 -7.83 -17.37 2.34
N HIS A 119 -7.18 -17.85 3.39
CA HIS A 119 -7.70 -18.89 4.25
C HIS A 119 -7.51 -18.52 5.73
N PRO A 120 -8.56 -18.70 6.54
CA PRO A 120 -8.54 -18.47 7.97
C PRO A 120 -7.57 -19.45 8.64
N TYR A 121 -7.05 -19.06 9.79
CA TYR A 121 -6.58 -20.05 10.76
C TYR A 121 -7.75 -20.91 11.23
#